data_AF-A0A7X5N1C4-F1
#
_entry.id   AF-A0A7X5N1C4-F1
#
_cell.length_a   1.000
_cell.length_b   1.000
_cell.length_c   1.000
_cell.angle_alpha   90.00
_cell.angle_beta   90.00
_cell.angle_gamma   90.00
#
_symmetry.space_group_name_H-M   'P 1'
#
loop_
_entity.id
_entity.type
_entity.pdbx_description
1 polymer ?
#
loop_
_entity_poly.entity_id
_entity_poly.type
_entity_poly.pdbx_seq_one_letter_code
_entity_poly.pdbx_strand_id
1 'polypeptide(L)' 'RSSEAQDYYRKTLYLEPTHAEALAHLSALLAARGDMAGARRLQQRAGRGVSRDER' A
#
# COMPACT_ATOMS: atom_id res chain seq x y z
N ARG A 1 0.59 -13.22 12.22
CA ARG A 1 -0.68 -12.67 11.69
C ARG A 1 -0.47 -11.54 10.67
N SER A 2 0.60 -10.75 10.77
CA SER A 2 0.92 -9.68 9.79
C SER A 2 1.19 -10.18 8.36
N SER A 3 1.63 -11.43 8.19
CA SER A 3 1.87 -12.03 6.87
C SER A 3 0.60 -12.22 6.06
N GLU A 4 -0.49 -12.68 6.70
CA GLU A 4 -1.76 -12.92 6.03
C GLU A 4 -2.40 -11.60 5.56
N ALA A 5 -2.33 -10.56 6.39
CA ALA A 5 -2.77 -9.20 6.01
C ALA A 5 -2.00 -8.67 4.79
N GLN A 6 -0.68 -8.90 4.72
CA GLN A 6 0.10 -8.50 3.54
C GLN A 6 -0.37 -9.21 2.26
N ASP A 7 -0.72 -10.48 2.35
CA ASP A 7 -1.18 -11.25 1.19
C ASP A 7 -2.55 -10.75 0.70
N TYR A 8 -3.46 -10.37 1.60
CA TYR A 8 -4.71 -9.72 1.21
C TYR A 8 -4.48 -8.39 0.52
N TYR A 9 -3.66 -7.49 1.09
CA TYR A 9 -3.39 -6.19 0.45
C TYR A 9 -2.68 -6.34 -0.89
N ARG A 10 -1.77 -7.33 -1.04
CA ARG A 10 -1.15 -7.63 -2.33
C ARG A 10 -2.17 -8.07 -3.38
N LYS A 11 -3.15 -8.90 -3.00
CA LYS A 11 -4.25 -9.28 -3.89
C LYS A 11 -5.10 -8.07 -4.29
N THR A 12 -5.44 -7.20 -3.33
CA THR A 12 -6.16 -5.94 -3.64
C THR A 12 -5.39 -5.09 -4.63
N LEU A 13 -4.08 -4.91 -4.44
CA LEU A 13 -3.24 -4.13 -5.34
C LEU A 13 -3.01 -4.79 -6.71
N TYR A 14 -3.26 -6.09 -6.84
CA TYR A 14 -3.25 -6.78 -8.13
C TYR A 14 -4.50 -6.44 -8.94
N LEU A 15 -5.66 -6.34 -8.28
CA LEU A 15 -6.93 -5.97 -8.92
C LEU A 15 -7.03 -4.46 -9.15
N GLU A 16 -6.60 -3.68 -8.18
CA GLU A 16 -6.66 -2.22 -8.19
C GLU A 16 -5.31 -1.63 -7.75
N PRO A 17 -4.38 -1.42 -8.70
CA PRO A 17 -3.01 -0.96 -8.40
C PRO A 17 -2.91 0.43 -7.75
N THR A 18 -3.99 1.20 -7.76
CA THR A 18 -4.12 2.55 -7.21
C THR A 18 -4.91 2.60 -5.90
N HIS A 19 -5.35 1.47 -5.36
CA HIS A 19 -6.19 1.42 -4.16
C HIS A 19 -5.47 2.02 -2.94
N ALA A 20 -5.86 3.22 -2.55
CA ALA A 20 -5.15 4.05 -1.59
C ALA A 20 -5.03 3.38 -0.20
N GLU A 21 -6.10 2.74 0.26
CA GLU A 21 -6.17 2.12 1.58
C GLU A 21 -5.25 0.88 1.70
N ALA A 22 -5.22 0.03 0.67
CA ALA A 22 -4.29 -1.11 0.62
C ALA A 22 -2.83 -0.66 0.52
N LEU A 23 -2.54 0.41 -0.23
CA LEU A 23 -1.20 0.99 -0.27
C LEU A 23 -0.79 1.51 1.11
N ALA A 24 -1.68 2.20 1.82
CA ALA A 24 -1.43 2.73 3.16
C ALA A 24 -1.17 1.59 4.16
N HIS A 25 -2.04 0.58 4.24
CA HIS A 25 -1.88 -0.54 5.16
C HIS A 25 -0.66 -1.40 4.88
N LEU A 26 -0.38 -1.70 3.60
CA LEU A 26 0.83 -2.45 3.23
C LEU A 26 2.10 -1.65 3.56
N SER A 27 2.07 -0.32 3.40
CA SER A 27 3.19 0.53 3.80
C SER A 27 3.47 0.50 5.30
N ALA A 28 2.43 0.54 6.14
CA ALA A 28 2.56 0.45 7.58
C ALA A 28 3.12 -0.90 8.03
N LEU A 29 2.68 -2.00 7.38
CA LEU A 29 3.19 -3.34 7.64
C LEU A 29 4.67 -3.50 7.25
N LEU A 30 5.12 -2.87 6.16
CA LEU A 30 6.54 -2.87 5.78
C LEU A 30 7.39 -2.05 6.76
N ALA A 31 6.90 -0.87 7.17
CA ALA A 31 7.57 -0.04 8.17
C ALA A 31 7.73 -0.76 9.51
N ALA A 32 6.68 -1.45 9.98
CA ALA A 32 6.71 -2.24 11.21
C ALA A 32 7.71 -3.42 11.16
N ARG A 33 8.10 -3.88 9.97
CA ARG A 33 9.15 -4.88 9.76
C ARG A 33 10.54 -4.29 9.55
N GLY A 34 10.68 -2.96 9.56
CA GLY A 34 11.92 -2.24 9.30
C GLY A 34 12.19 -1.93 7.82
N ASP A 35 11.33 -2.35 6.89
CA ASP A 35 11.45 -1.98 5.47
C ASP A 35 10.85 -0.59 5.21
N MET A 36 11.57 0.42 5.66
CA MET A 36 11.19 1.82 5.47
C MET A 36 11.25 2.25 3.99
N ALA A 37 12.12 1.62 3.20
CA ALA A 37 12.26 1.92 1.78
C ALA A 37 11.02 1.44 1.00
N GLY A 38 10.55 0.21 1.27
CA GLY A 38 9.31 -0.33 0.73
C GLY A 38 8.09 0.47 1.16
N ALA A 39 8.00 0.83 2.44
CA ALA A 39 6.92 1.66 2.96
C ALA A 39 6.81 3.01 2.22
N ARG A 40 7.94 3.73 2.06
CA ARG A 40 7.97 5.03 1.37
C ARG A 40 7.51 4.93 -0.08
N ARG A 41 7.90 3.89 -0.81
CA ARG A 41 7.45 3.67 -2.20
C ARG A 41 5.94 3.51 -2.29
N LEU A 42 5.33 2.79 -1.35
CA LEU A 42 3.88 2.59 -1.33
C LEU A 42 3.12 3.87 -0.95
N GLN A 43 3.62 4.64 0.02
CA GLN A 43 3.03 5.94 0.36
C GLN A 43 3.08 6.94 -0.81
N GLN A 44 4.21 6.99 -1.53
CA GLN A 44 4.35 7.80 -2.74
C GLN A 44 3.32 7.41 -3.81
N ARG A 45 3.03 6.12 -3.97
CA ARG A 45 1.98 5.65 -4.90
C ARG A 45 0.59 6.04 -4.44
N ALA A 46 0.29 5.92 -3.13
CA ALA A 46 -1.01 6.29 -2.58
C ALA A 46 -1.30 7.78 -2.84
N GLY A 47 -0.32 8.66 -2.57
CA GLY A 47 -0.46 10.09 -2.82
C GLY A 47 -0.67 10.47 -4.29
N ARG A 48 -0.16 9.67 -5.24
CA ARG A 48 -0.38 9.87 -6.68
C ARG A 48 -1.75 9.37 -7.16
N GLY A 49 -2.32 8.36 -6.49
CA GLY A 49 -3.64 7.81 -6.82
C GLY A 49 -4.77 8.74 -6.42
N VAL A 50 -4.66 9.38 -5.25
CA VAL A 50 -5.64 10.37 -4.74
C VAL A 50 -5.82 11.53 -5.74
N SER A 51 -4.73 12.01 -6.35
CA SER A 51 -4.81 13.08 -7.37
C SER A 51 -5.50 12.67 -8.69
N ARG A 52 -5.78 11.38 -8.90
CA ARG A 52 -6.42 10.86 -10.11
C ARG A 52 -7.90 10.53 -9.91
N ASP A 53 -8.36 10.41 -8.67
CA ASP A 53 -9.74 10.06 -8.32
C ASP A 53 -10.63 11.29 -8.04
N GLU A 54 -10.04 12.48 -7.86
CA GLU A 54 -10.76 13.76 -7.75
C GLU A 54 -11.23 14.35 -9.12
N ARG A 55 -11.44 13.53 -10.17
CA ARG A 55 -11.91 14.01 -11.49
C ARG A 55 -13.13 13.28 -12.02
#